data_AF-A0A960JIN0-F1
#
_entry.id   AF-A0A960JIN0-F1
#
_cell.length_a   1.000
_cell.length_b   1.000
_cell.length_c   1.000
_cell.angle_alpha   90.00
_cell.angle_beta   90.00
_cell.angle_gamma   90.00
#
_symmetry.space_group_name_H-M   'P 1'
#
loop_
_entity.id
_entity.type
_entity.pdbx_description
1 polymer ?
#
loop_
_entity_poly.entity_id
_entity_poly.type
_entity_poly.pdbx_seq_one_letter_code
_entity_poly.pdbx_strand_id
1 'polypeptide(L)'
;IAVTSTMIVTTILFYIVARNLWKWRMLPTAILCVSFMLIDLAFFGANVIKFFDGGWFPFLLALIIFTLLMTWKKGRSILQSRIQRETQLLEEFLDDLDHKNVLRIPGTAVFMNGNASRTPVALLHNLEHNKVLHKRVLFVTVKTKSVPFISDDERVVM
;
A
#
# COMPACT_ATOMS: atom_id res chain seq x y z
N ILE A 1 8.40 -3.56 26.88
CA ILE A 1 9.39 -2.85 26.05
C ILE A 1 8.73 -1.78 25.18
N ALA A 2 7.85 -2.13 24.22
CA ALA A 2 7.20 -1.13 23.36
C ALA A 2 6.45 -0.02 24.15
N VAL A 3 5.61 -0.41 25.13
CA VAL A 3 4.86 0.55 25.97
C VAL A 3 5.77 1.43 26.82
N THR A 4 6.79 0.85 27.44
CA THR A 4 7.78 1.60 28.24
C THR A 4 8.63 2.54 27.37
N SER A 5 8.95 2.15 26.14
CA SER A 5 9.62 3.02 25.17
C SER A 5 8.73 4.19 24.76
N THR A 6 7.43 3.94 24.53
CA THR A 6 6.49 5.03 24.23
C THR A 6 6.33 6.01 25.37
N MET A 7 6.40 5.57 26.63
CA MET A 7 6.35 6.47 27.81
C MET A 7 7.52 7.46 27.83
N ILE A 8 8.75 6.97 27.59
CA ILE A 8 9.94 7.84 27.45
C ILE A 8 9.72 8.88 26.34
N VAL A 9 9.25 8.44 25.15
CA VAL A 9 8.99 9.34 24.02
C VAL A 9 7.93 10.38 24.39
N THR A 10 6.86 9.99 25.08
CA THR A 10 5.83 10.94 25.51
C THR A 10 6.32 11.93 26.55
N THR A 11 7.22 11.53 27.46
CA THR A 11 7.85 12.44 28.45
C THR A 11 8.73 13.49 27.75
N ILE A 12 9.49 13.08 26.72
CA ILE A 12 10.26 14.01 25.87
C ILE A 12 9.33 14.96 25.10
N LEU A 13 8.29 14.41 24.48
CA LEU A 13 7.35 15.20 23.67
C LEU A 13 6.57 16.19 24.55
N PHE A 14 6.18 15.78 25.75
CA PHE A 14 5.58 16.65 26.75
C PHE A 14 6.50 17.81 27.13
N TYR A 15 7.80 17.55 27.36
CA TYR A 15 8.77 18.62 27.64
C TYR A 15 8.83 19.63 26.49
N ILE A 16 8.89 19.16 25.24
CA ILE A 16 8.92 20.01 24.04
C ILE A 16 7.64 20.86 23.95
N VAL A 17 6.46 20.25 24.15
CA VAL A 17 5.17 20.95 24.09
C VAL A 17 5.04 21.97 25.23
N ALA A 18 5.37 21.59 26.47
CA ALA A 18 5.30 22.48 27.62
C ALA A 18 6.22 23.70 27.47
N ARG A 19 7.38 23.52 26.82
CA ARG A 19 8.35 24.61 26.57
C ARG A 19 7.99 25.47 25.37
N ASN A 20 7.64 24.87 24.24
CA ASN A 20 7.49 25.61 22.98
C ASN A 20 6.06 26.12 22.76
N LEU A 21 5.05 25.38 23.22
CA LEU A 21 3.65 25.76 23.01
C LEU A 21 3.09 26.51 24.23
N TRP A 22 3.27 25.96 25.44
CA TRP A 22 2.71 26.54 26.66
C TRP A 22 3.63 27.53 27.37
N LYS A 23 4.89 27.65 26.95
CA LYS A 23 5.88 28.61 27.48
C LYS A 23 6.08 28.53 29.01
N TRP A 24 5.92 27.35 29.60
CA TRP A 24 6.12 27.16 31.05
C TRP A 24 7.56 27.44 31.46
N ARG A 25 7.78 27.90 32.70
CA ARG A 25 9.14 28.18 33.20
C ARG A 25 10.04 26.93 33.10
N MET A 26 11.29 27.12 32.67
CA MET A 26 12.28 26.04 32.45
C MET A 26 12.42 25.12 33.67
N LEU A 27 12.71 25.71 34.83
CA LEU A 27 13.05 24.96 36.04
C LEU A 27 11.96 23.97 36.49
N PRO A 28 10.69 24.39 36.73
CA PRO A 28 9.66 23.47 37.19
C PRO A 28 9.32 22.40 36.15
N THR A 29 9.34 22.76 34.86
CA THR A 29 9.10 21.80 33.77
C THR A 29 10.21 20.76 33.69
N ALA A 30 11.47 21.19 33.81
CA ALA A 30 12.62 20.30 33.81
C ALA A 30 12.61 19.35 35.01
N ILE A 31 12.32 19.84 36.22
CA ILE A 31 12.22 19.00 37.43
C ILE A 31 11.16 17.92 37.22
N LEU A 32 9.95 18.31 36.79
CA LEU A 32 8.84 17.36 36.56
C LEU A 32 9.20 16.32 35.50
N CYS A 33 9.71 16.75 34.35
CA CYS A 33 10.09 15.84 33.27
C CYS A 33 11.24 14.92 33.67
N VAL A 34 12.24 15.40 34.41
CA VAL A 34 13.33 14.56 34.92
C VAL A 34 12.81 13.53 35.91
N SER A 35 11.87 13.90 36.81
CA SER A 35 11.24 12.94 37.72
C SER A 35 10.51 11.82 36.96
N PHE A 36 9.71 12.17 35.96
CA PHE A 36 9.04 11.19 35.11
C PHE A 36 10.03 10.33 34.32
N MET A 37 11.03 10.97 33.71
CA MET A 37 12.05 10.29 32.92
C MET A 37 12.82 9.26 33.75
N LEU A 38 13.09 9.55 35.03
CA LEU A 38 13.81 8.65 35.93
C LEU A 38 12.99 7.39 36.25
N ILE A 39 11.69 7.56 36.49
CA ILE A 39 10.73 6.45 36.66
C ILE A 39 10.67 5.63 35.37
N ASP A 40 10.48 6.30 34.22
CA ASP A 40 10.38 5.65 32.92
C ASP A 40 11.66 4.85 32.59
N LEU A 41 12.85 5.40 32.89
CA LEU A 41 14.12 4.71 32.67
C LEU A 41 14.27 3.48 33.58
N ALA A 42 13.84 3.56 34.83
CA ALA A 42 13.88 2.44 35.75
C ALA A 42 12.94 1.31 35.27
N PHE A 43 11.71 1.66 34.87
CA PHE A 43 10.77 0.71 34.26
C PHE A 43 11.30 0.13 32.96
N PHE A 44 11.89 0.96 32.10
CA PHE A 44 12.50 0.52 30.85
C PHE A 44 13.65 -0.45 31.10
N GLY A 45 14.57 -0.14 32.01
CA GLY A 45 15.67 -1.01 32.41
C GLY A 45 15.19 -2.38 32.90
N ALA A 46 14.19 -2.41 33.79
CA ALA A 46 13.59 -3.64 34.27
C ALA A 46 12.92 -4.48 33.16
N ASN A 47 12.37 -3.81 32.14
CA ASN A 47 11.73 -4.49 31.00
C ASN A 47 12.72 -4.90 29.90
N VAL A 48 13.86 -4.21 29.76
CA VAL A 48 14.91 -4.55 28.79
C VAL A 48 15.68 -5.79 29.22
N ILE A 49 15.89 -6.01 30.52
CA ILE A 49 16.53 -7.25 31.00
C ILE A 49 15.72 -8.48 30.56
N LYS A 50 14.39 -8.41 30.65
CA LYS A 50 13.47 -9.46 30.17
C LYS A 50 13.54 -9.72 28.65
N PHE A 51 14.20 -8.85 27.88
CA PHE A 51 14.47 -9.12 26.47
C PHE A 51 15.33 -10.38 26.29
N PHE A 52 16.33 -10.55 27.14
CA PHE A 52 17.22 -11.72 27.10
C PHE A 52 16.51 -13.00 27.57
N ASP A 53 15.54 -12.87 28.48
CA ASP A 53 14.73 -14.00 28.99
C ASP A 53 13.60 -14.44 28.04
N GLY A 54 13.52 -13.89 26.82
CA GLY A 54 12.56 -14.31 25.80
C GLY A 54 11.81 -13.17 25.10
N GLY A 55 12.00 -11.92 25.52
CA GLY A 55 11.44 -10.75 24.83
C GLY A 55 11.99 -10.50 23.42
N TRP A 56 13.07 -11.19 23.01
CA TRP A 56 13.60 -11.15 21.65
C TRP A 56 12.74 -11.90 20.62
N PHE A 57 11.96 -12.89 21.04
CA PHE A 57 11.19 -13.74 20.13
C PHE A 57 10.10 -12.97 19.34
N PRO A 58 9.26 -12.11 19.96
CA PRO A 58 8.30 -11.29 19.22
C PRO A 58 8.95 -10.37 18.18
N PHE A 59 10.16 -9.84 18.46
CA PHE A 59 10.90 -9.01 17.53
C PHE A 59 11.41 -9.81 16.33
N LEU A 60 11.93 -11.01 16.57
CA LEU A 60 12.33 -11.92 15.50
C LEU A 60 11.13 -12.26 14.60
N LEU A 61 10.00 -12.60 15.20
CA LEU A 61 8.78 -12.92 14.46
C LEU A 61 8.28 -11.72 13.65
N ALA A 62 8.28 -10.53 14.25
CA ALA A 62 7.94 -9.29 13.55
C ALA A 62 8.87 -9.04 12.36
N LEU A 63 10.19 -9.25 12.51
CA LEU A 63 11.16 -9.08 11.44
C LEU A 63 10.92 -10.06 10.28
N ILE A 64 10.63 -11.33 10.59
CA ILE A 64 10.33 -12.36 9.58
C ILE A 64 9.07 -12.00 8.81
N ILE A 65 7.97 -11.71 9.51
CA ILE A 65 6.69 -11.35 8.90
C ILE A 65 6.84 -10.07 8.08
N PHE A 66 7.51 -9.04 8.63
CA PHE A 66 7.77 -7.80 7.92
C PHE A 66 8.56 -8.03 6.63
N THR A 67 9.61 -8.86 6.68
CA THR A 67 10.43 -9.19 5.51
C THR A 67 9.61 -9.93 4.45
N LEU A 68 8.77 -10.88 4.86
CA LEU A 68 7.85 -11.59 3.97
C LEU A 68 6.88 -10.62 3.26
N LEU A 69 6.22 -9.76 4.04
CA LEU A 69 5.26 -8.79 3.51
C LEU A 69 5.93 -7.75 2.60
N MET A 70 7.13 -7.27 2.96
CA MET A 70 7.89 -6.34 2.14
C MET A 70 8.38 -6.97 0.85
N THR A 71 8.83 -8.23 0.91
CA THR A 71 9.23 -8.99 -0.28
C THR A 71 8.03 -9.21 -1.20
N TRP A 72 6.87 -9.60 -0.65
CA TRP A 72 5.63 -9.74 -1.40
C TRP A 72 5.19 -8.44 -2.07
N LYS A 73 5.18 -7.33 -1.32
CA LYS A 73 4.85 -5.99 -1.83
C LYS A 73 5.77 -5.59 -2.97
N LYS A 74 7.08 -5.81 -2.82
CA LYS A 74 8.08 -5.53 -3.86
C LYS A 74 7.86 -6.40 -5.09
N GLY A 75 7.63 -7.70 -4.93
CA GLY A 75 7.33 -8.62 -6.02
C GLY A 75 6.08 -8.21 -6.81
N ARG A 76 5.00 -7.85 -6.11
CA ARG A 76 3.77 -7.32 -6.74
C ARG A 76 4.02 -6.04 -7.52
N SER A 77 4.81 -5.11 -6.99
CA SER A 77 5.18 -3.88 -7.69
C SER A 77 6.00 -4.14 -8.97
N ILE A 78 6.96 -5.06 -8.90
CA ILE A 78 7.77 -5.46 -10.06
C ILE A 78 6.89 -6.10 -11.14
N LEU A 79 5.98 -7.01 -10.75
CA LEU A 79 5.04 -7.64 -11.68
C LEU A 79 4.15 -6.60 -12.37
N GLN A 80 3.58 -5.67 -11.61
CA GLN A 80 2.76 -4.58 -12.17
C GLN A 80 3.55 -3.70 -13.15
N SER A 81 4.81 -3.39 -12.81
CA SER A 81 5.69 -2.60 -13.68
C SER A 81 6.10 -3.36 -14.96
N ARG A 82 6.16 -4.69 -14.91
CA ARG A 82 6.45 -5.52 -16.08
C ARG A 82 5.25 -5.63 -17.01
N ILE A 83 4.06 -5.88 -16.46
CA ILE A 83 2.80 -5.85 -17.21
C ILE A 83 2.65 -4.51 -17.93
N GLN A 84 2.87 -3.39 -17.23
CA GLN A 84 2.78 -2.05 -17.83
C GLN A 84 3.77 -1.80 -18.97
N ARG A 85 4.96 -2.42 -18.93
CA ARG A 85 5.96 -2.31 -20.00
C ARG A 85 5.61 -3.15 -21.22
N GLU A 86 4.99 -4.31 -21.01
CA GLU A 86 4.57 -5.22 -22.08
C GLU A 86 3.24 -4.81 -22.71
N THR A 87 2.45 -3.94 -22.06
CA THR A 87 1.20 -3.40 -22.61
C THR A 87 1.38 -2.00 -23.18
N GLN A 88 1.07 -1.82 -24.47
CA GLN A 88 0.95 -0.50 -25.11
C GLN A 88 -0.34 0.25 -24.71
N LEU A 89 -0.43 1.53 -25.07
CA LEU A 89 -1.65 2.31 -24.85
C LEU A 89 -2.81 1.70 -25.64
N LEU A 90 -4.00 1.74 -25.05
CA LEU A 90 -5.18 1.14 -25.67
C LEU A 90 -5.51 1.80 -27.01
N GLU A 91 -5.38 3.12 -27.08
CA GLU A 91 -5.62 3.90 -28.31
C GLU A 91 -4.68 3.49 -29.44
N GLU A 92 -3.37 3.51 -29.19
CA GLU A 92 -2.34 3.08 -30.16
C GLU A 92 -2.60 1.65 -30.68
N PHE A 93 -2.99 0.74 -29.77
CA PHE A 93 -3.30 -0.63 -30.16
C PHE A 93 -4.56 -0.73 -31.02
N LEU A 94 -5.60 0.05 -30.74
CA LEU A 94 -6.83 0.03 -31.52
C LEU A 94 -6.59 0.57 -32.94
N ASP A 95 -5.78 1.63 -33.07
CA ASP A 95 -5.37 2.16 -34.37
C ASP A 95 -4.61 1.10 -35.20
N ASP A 96 -3.62 0.43 -34.59
CA ASP A 96 -2.90 -0.69 -35.20
C ASP A 96 -3.81 -1.84 -35.63
N LEU A 97 -4.89 -2.05 -34.89
CA LEU A 97 -5.82 -3.14 -35.09
C LEU A 97 -6.80 -2.84 -36.22
N ASP A 98 -7.22 -1.59 -36.39
CA ASP A 98 -8.04 -1.18 -37.55
C ASP A 98 -7.27 -1.30 -38.87
N HIS A 99 -5.94 -1.20 -38.84
CA HIS A 99 -5.08 -1.48 -39.99
C HIS A 99 -4.89 -2.98 -40.26
N LYS A 100 -5.10 -3.84 -39.26
CA LYS A 100 -5.00 -5.30 -39.39
C LYS A 100 -6.38 -5.90 -39.66
N ASN A 101 -6.53 -6.61 -40.76
CA ASN A 101 -7.82 -7.24 -41.12
C ASN A 101 -8.10 -8.49 -40.26
N VAL A 102 -8.45 -8.29 -38.98
CA VAL A 102 -8.73 -9.35 -38.00
C VAL A 102 -10.17 -9.85 -38.14
N LEU A 103 -10.36 -11.17 -38.14
CA LEU A 103 -11.67 -11.80 -38.26
C LEU A 103 -12.57 -11.42 -37.06
N ARG A 104 -13.77 -10.89 -37.32
CA ARG A 104 -14.77 -10.57 -36.28
C ARG A 104 -15.90 -11.61 -36.23
N ILE A 105 -16.01 -12.33 -35.10
CA ILE A 105 -17.06 -13.32 -34.84
C ILE A 105 -18.25 -12.70 -34.07
N PRO A 106 -19.47 -13.24 -34.24
CA PRO A 106 -20.62 -12.81 -33.44
C PRO A 106 -20.40 -13.11 -31.95
N GLY A 107 -20.81 -12.18 -31.09
CA GLY A 107 -20.72 -12.29 -29.63
C GLY A 107 -20.19 -11.03 -28.95
N THR A 108 -20.13 -11.07 -27.62
CA THR A 108 -19.59 -9.98 -26.78
C THR A 108 -18.47 -10.54 -25.91
N ALA A 109 -17.28 -9.95 -26.00
CA ALA A 109 -16.16 -10.26 -25.11
C ALA A 109 -15.98 -9.16 -24.07
N VAL A 110 -15.67 -9.54 -22.83
CA VAL A 110 -15.39 -8.62 -21.74
C VAL A 110 -13.95 -8.85 -21.27
N PHE A 111 -13.10 -7.84 -21.40
CA PHE A 111 -11.72 -7.88 -20.93
C PHE A 111 -11.57 -6.97 -19.72
N MET A 112 -11.28 -7.56 -18.56
CA MET A 112 -11.00 -6.80 -17.36
C MET A 112 -9.54 -6.37 -17.33
N ASN A 113 -9.29 -5.09 -17.02
CA ASN A 113 -7.93 -4.57 -16.82
C ASN A 113 -7.86 -3.66 -15.60
N GLY A 114 -6.73 -3.70 -14.89
CA GLY A 114 -6.48 -2.85 -13.72
C GLY A 114 -6.22 -1.38 -14.08
N ASN A 115 -5.89 -1.10 -15.35
CA ASN A 115 -5.67 0.24 -15.87
C ASN A 115 -6.50 0.47 -17.14
N ALA A 116 -7.37 1.46 -17.12
CA ALA A 116 -8.29 1.76 -18.23
C ALA A 116 -7.57 2.27 -19.50
N SER A 117 -6.39 2.87 -19.37
CA SER A 117 -5.65 3.47 -20.50
C SER A 117 -4.72 2.49 -21.22
N ARG A 118 -4.55 1.27 -20.70
CA ARG A 118 -3.61 0.26 -21.23
C ARG A 118 -4.36 -0.90 -21.84
N THR A 119 -3.76 -1.52 -22.86
CA THR A 119 -4.33 -2.70 -23.50
C THR A 119 -4.34 -3.89 -22.53
N PRO A 120 -5.48 -4.61 -22.35
CA PRO A 120 -5.50 -5.81 -21.53
C PRO A 120 -4.63 -6.91 -22.12
N VAL A 121 -3.73 -7.50 -21.31
CA VAL A 121 -2.85 -8.61 -21.72
C VAL A 121 -3.65 -9.79 -22.27
N ALA A 122 -4.81 -10.07 -21.69
CA ALA A 122 -5.69 -11.14 -22.15
C ALA A 122 -6.20 -10.93 -23.61
N LEU A 123 -6.37 -9.68 -24.04
CA LEU A 123 -6.75 -9.38 -25.42
C LEU A 123 -5.58 -9.64 -26.38
N LEU A 124 -4.37 -9.23 -26.00
CA LEU A 124 -3.15 -9.50 -26.77
C LEU A 124 -2.95 -11.00 -26.96
N HIS A 125 -3.03 -11.78 -25.88
CA HIS A 125 -2.91 -13.24 -25.93
C HIS A 125 -4.01 -13.89 -26.78
N ASN A 126 -5.25 -13.41 -26.68
CA ASN A 126 -6.36 -13.91 -27.51
C ASN A 126 -6.10 -13.67 -28.99
N LEU A 127 -5.58 -12.51 -29.37
CA LEU A 127 -5.24 -12.22 -30.77
C LEU A 127 -4.05 -13.03 -31.27
N GLU A 128 -3.04 -13.24 -30.43
CA GLU A 128 -1.86 -14.02 -30.78
C GLU A 128 -2.22 -15.48 -31.09
N HIS A 129 -3.08 -16.08 -30.26
CA HIS A 129 -3.42 -17.51 -30.37
C HIS A 129 -4.64 -17.75 -31.26
N ASN A 130 -5.73 -17.02 -31.03
CA ASN A 130 -7.00 -17.26 -31.70
C ASN A 130 -7.17 -16.41 -32.96
N LYS A 131 -6.47 -15.28 -33.08
CA LYS A 131 -6.52 -14.36 -34.25
C LYS A 131 -7.94 -13.87 -34.58
N VAL A 132 -8.80 -13.78 -33.57
CA VAL A 132 -10.22 -13.48 -33.71
C VAL A 132 -10.66 -12.45 -32.67
N LEU A 133 -11.56 -11.55 -33.07
CA LEU A 133 -12.25 -10.60 -32.19
C LEU A 133 -13.75 -10.82 -32.19
N HIS A 134 -14.40 -10.46 -31.09
CA HIS A 134 -15.85 -10.44 -31.01
C HIS A 134 -16.40 -9.14 -31.60
N LYS A 135 -17.62 -9.15 -32.14
CA LYS A 135 -18.28 -7.93 -32.66
C LYS A 135 -18.43 -6.83 -31.62
N ARG A 136 -18.59 -7.19 -30.34
CA ARG A 136 -18.62 -6.24 -29.21
C ARG A 136 -17.51 -6.60 -28.25
N VAL A 137 -16.66 -5.64 -27.91
CA VAL A 137 -15.58 -5.81 -26.93
C VAL A 137 -15.74 -4.74 -25.85
N LEU A 138 -15.88 -5.16 -24.60
CA LEU A 138 -16.00 -4.28 -23.44
C LEU A 138 -14.72 -4.34 -22.63
N PHE A 139 -14.12 -3.18 -22.40
CA PHE A 139 -12.99 -3.01 -21.50
C PHE A 139 -13.50 -2.56 -20.14
N VAL A 140 -13.25 -3.35 -19.09
CA VAL A 140 -13.81 -3.07 -17.76
C VAL A 140 -12.68 -2.89 -16.76
N THR A 141 -12.67 -1.75 -16.07
CA THR A 141 -11.74 -1.47 -14.97
C THR A 141 -12.50 -1.21 -13.69
N VAL A 142 -12.26 -2.05 -12.68
CA VAL A 142 -12.86 -1.87 -11.35
C VAL A 142 -11.93 -1.00 -10.52
N LYS A 143 -12.44 0.16 -10.07
CA LYS A 143 -11.74 1.05 -9.14
C LYS A 143 -12.42 1.03 -7.78
N THR A 144 -11.69 0.58 -6.76
CA THR A 144 -12.17 0.61 -5.37
C THR A 144 -11.84 1.98 -4.75
N LYS A 145 -12.85 2.73 -4.30
CA LYS A 145 -12.65 3.97 -3.53
C LYS A 145 -12.49 3.64 -2.04
N SER A 146 -11.76 4.48 -1.29
CA SER A 146 -11.56 4.36 0.17
C SER A 146 -12.76 4.86 0.98
N VAL A 147 -13.99 4.65 0.50
CA VAL A 147 -15.24 5.01 1.16
C VAL A 147 -16.13 3.77 1.26
N PRO A 148 -16.93 3.63 2.33
CA PRO A 148 -17.72 2.42 2.57
C PRO A 148 -18.89 2.24 1.58
N PHE A 149 -19.44 3.33 1.04
CA PHE A 149 -20.53 3.29 0.07
C PHE A 149 -20.31 4.35 -1.01
N ILE A 150 -20.60 3.96 -2.26
CA ILE A 150 -20.62 4.84 -3.43
C ILE A 150 -22.07 4.86 -3.93
N SER A 151 -22.61 6.05 -4.20
CA SER A 151 -23.95 6.22 -4.75
C SER A 151 -24.09 5.55 -6.12
N ASP A 152 -25.29 5.11 -6.48
CA ASP A 152 -25.49 4.27 -7.67
C ASP A 152 -25.11 4.99 -8.98
N ASP A 153 -25.25 6.30 -9.02
CA ASP A 153 -24.86 7.18 -10.12
C ASP A 153 -23.34 7.32 -10.30
N GLU A 154 -22.55 7.10 -9.24
CA GLU A 154 -21.08 7.17 -9.28
C GLU A 154 -20.41 5.80 -9.52
N ARG A 155 -21.18 4.69 -9.55
CA ARG A 155 -20.62 3.33 -9.63
C ARG A 155 -20.15 2.94 -11.02
N VAL A 156 -20.75 3.51 -12.06
CA VAL A 156 -20.44 3.18 -13.46
C VAL A 156 -20.02 4.46 -14.17
N VAL A 157 -18.81 4.45 -14.69
CA VAL A 157 -18.31 5.48 -15.61
C VAL A 157 -18.09 4.78 -16.94
N MET A 158 -18.81 5.22 -17.97
CA MET A 158 -18.67 4.72 -19.34
C MET A 158 -17.57 5.48 -20.09
#